data_AF-A0A3M7TI63-F1
#
_entry.id   AF-A0A3M7TI63-F1
#
_cell.length_a   1.000
_cell.length_b   1.000
_cell.length_c   1.000
_cell.angle_alpha   90.00
_cell.angle_beta   90.00
_cell.angle_gamma   90.00
#
_symmetry.space_group_name_H-M   'P 1'
#
loop_
_entity.id
_entity.type
_entity.pdbx_description
1 polymer ?
#
loop_
_entity_poly.entity_id
_entity_poly.type
_entity_poly.pdbx_seq_one_letter_code
_entity_poly.pdbx_strand_id
1 'polypeptide(L)'
;MEVPFYLSFKEFENNYYNNLEKWFEKYHNTSELDYLKNLVEMYSPYLYYNFTNDKIQADASIVIKDCFFPYYERIGISFCTSCDHGKSIHVAKEIEHKVELKTITMMEYAQYILDKINRYFIKNDIIFNSTEKVEYYINNFSVITAREGAEYCIDYDKHQRTLPFLKAYLPSHGQTVDIQKYRDFIFSIVHMADFIDQKLISIQAFDYSIQAKLKSKEKYRVQMNHQFLTLCN
;
A
#
# COMPACT_ATOMS: atom_id res chain seq x y z
N MET A 1 -2.11 21.71 6.49
CA MET A 1 -1.23 21.18 5.43
C MET A 1 -0.78 19.77 5.75
N GLU A 2 -1.11 18.86 4.85
CA GLU A 2 -0.49 17.53 4.70
C GLU A 2 0.69 17.72 3.74
N VAL A 3 1.87 17.17 4.05
CA VAL A 3 3.03 17.29 3.15
C VAL A 3 2.71 16.53 1.85
N PRO A 4 2.86 17.13 0.66
CA PRO A 4 2.54 16.45 -0.58
C PRO A 4 3.43 15.22 -0.79
N PHE A 5 2.83 14.13 -1.28
CA PHE A 5 3.55 12.96 -1.73
C PHE A 5 3.89 13.12 -3.21
N TYR A 6 5.17 13.11 -3.54
CA TYR A 6 5.64 13.21 -4.93
C TYR A 6 5.92 11.86 -5.55
N LEU A 7 5.57 11.72 -6.83
CA LEU A 7 5.88 10.55 -7.65
C LEU A 7 7.14 10.76 -8.50
N SER A 8 7.54 12.01 -8.75
CA SER A 8 8.72 12.35 -9.56
C SER A 8 9.78 13.03 -8.71
N PHE A 9 11.03 12.62 -8.87
CA PHE A 9 12.15 13.22 -8.13
C PHE A 9 12.30 14.71 -8.46
N LYS A 10 12.11 15.07 -9.73
CA LYS A 10 12.19 16.47 -10.18
C LYS A 10 11.16 17.35 -9.50
N GLU A 11 9.92 16.87 -9.36
CA GLU A 11 8.86 17.65 -8.68
C GLU A 11 9.14 17.75 -7.18
N PHE A 12 9.61 16.66 -6.57
CA PHE A 12 10.02 16.64 -5.17
C PHE A 12 11.12 17.66 -4.88
N GLU A 13 12.21 17.63 -5.65
CA GLU A 13 13.37 18.49 -5.47
C GLU A 13 13.00 19.97 -5.65
N ASN A 14 12.27 20.29 -6.73
CA ASN A 14 11.86 21.67 -7.02
C ASN A 14 10.95 22.29 -5.97
N ASN A 15 10.19 21.46 -5.23
CA ASN A 15 9.25 21.94 -4.22
C ASN A 15 9.76 21.77 -2.79
N TYR A 16 10.96 21.21 -2.58
CA TYR A 16 11.47 20.90 -1.24
C TYR A 16 11.42 22.11 -0.29
N TYR A 17 12.03 23.24 -0.69
CA TYR A 17 12.09 24.43 0.15
C TYR A 17 10.72 25.11 0.32
N ASN A 18 9.90 25.13 -0.73
CA ASN A 18 8.53 25.66 -0.65
C ASN A 18 7.67 24.87 0.36
N ASN A 19 7.83 23.54 0.39
CA ASN A 19 7.13 22.68 1.35
C ASN A 19 7.68 22.82 2.76
N LEU A 20 9.01 22.98 2.90
CA LEU A 20 9.66 23.23 4.18
C LEU A 20 9.21 24.57 4.79
N GLU A 21 9.11 25.62 3.98
CA GLU A 21 8.59 26.92 4.41
C GLU A 21 7.15 26.80 4.93
N LYS A 22 6.26 26.20 4.14
CA LYS A 22 4.87 25.96 4.56
C LYS A 22 4.76 25.04 5.79
N TRP A 23 5.72 24.13 5.97
CA TRP A 23 5.79 23.31 7.17
C TRP A 23 6.07 24.18 8.41
N PHE A 24 7.02 25.10 8.33
CA PHE A 24 7.33 26.05 9.41
C PHE A 24 6.19 27.03 9.68
N GLU A 25 5.48 27.50 8.64
CA GLU A 25 4.30 28.35 8.80
C GLU A 25 3.20 27.67 9.60
N LYS A 26 2.99 26.36 9.39
CA LYS A 26 1.95 25.59 10.09
C LYS A 26 2.38 25.17 11.49
N TYR A 27 3.65 24.82 11.66
CA TYR A 27 4.18 24.27 12.91
C TYR A 27 5.30 25.16 13.44
N HIS A 28 4.92 26.21 14.17
CA HIS A 28 5.80 27.29 14.63
C HIS A 28 6.99 26.85 15.50
N ASN A 29 6.98 25.64 16.06
CA ASN A 29 8.05 25.10 16.90
C ASN A 29 8.71 23.85 16.28
N THR A 30 8.80 23.78 14.96
CA THR A 30 9.45 22.66 14.26
C THR A 30 10.75 23.05 13.61
N SER A 31 11.60 22.05 13.41
CA SER A 31 12.90 22.17 12.74
C SER A 31 12.90 21.48 11.38
N GLU A 32 13.91 21.75 10.56
CA GLU A 32 14.12 21.00 9.30
C GLU A 32 14.30 19.50 9.59
N LEU A 33 14.87 19.14 10.75
CA LEU A 33 14.97 17.75 11.18
C LEU A 33 13.58 17.10 11.35
N ASP A 34 12.60 17.82 11.91
CA ASP A 34 11.25 17.28 12.09
C ASP A 34 10.54 17.07 10.75
N TYR A 35 10.75 17.99 9.81
CA TYR A 35 10.27 17.86 8.44
C TYR A 35 10.92 16.66 7.72
N LEU A 36 12.25 16.53 7.81
CA LEU A 36 12.97 15.40 7.22
C LEU A 36 12.53 14.07 7.83
N LYS A 37 12.35 13.98 9.15
CA LYS A 37 11.77 12.79 9.81
C LYS A 37 10.40 12.43 9.25
N ASN A 38 9.55 13.43 8.98
CA ASN A 38 8.25 13.19 8.34
C ASN A 38 8.41 12.59 6.93
N LEU A 39 9.34 13.11 6.12
CA LEU A 39 9.64 12.57 4.80
C LEU A 39 10.19 11.13 4.88
N VAL A 40 11.05 10.85 5.87
CA VAL A 40 11.56 9.49 6.12
C VAL A 40 10.40 8.53 6.41
N GLU A 41 9.48 8.88 7.31
CA GLU A 41 8.30 8.05 7.59
C GLU A 41 7.39 7.86 6.37
N MET A 42 7.23 8.91 5.56
CA MET A 42 6.40 8.88 4.36
C MET A 42 6.96 7.96 3.27
N TYR A 43 8.27 7.99 3.03
CA TYR A 43 8.89 7.31 1.90
C TYR A 43 9.53 5.95 2.22
N SER A 44 9.96 5.72 3.46
CA SER A 44 10.54 4.43 3.89
C SER A 44 9.69 3.19 3.58
N PRO A 45 8.34 3.23 3.64
CA PRO A 45 7.52 2.04 3.35
C PRO A 45 7.65 1.51 1.91
N TYR A 46 8.16 2.31 0.98
CA TYR A 46 8.29 1.96 -0.44
C TYR A 46 9.71 1.53 -0.83
N LEU A 47 10.57 1.33 0.17
CA LEU A 47 12.00 1.10 0.03
C LEU A 47 12.45 -0.07 0.91
N TYR A 48 13.51 -0.73 0.48
CA TYR A 48 14.21 -1.73 1.29
C TYR A 48 15.73 -1.57 1.17
N TYR A 49 16.45 -2.14 2.13
CA TYR A 49 17.90 -2.18 2.11
C TYR A 49 18.40 -3.51 1.55
N ASN A 50 19.15 -3.48 0.47
CA ASN A 50 19.78 -4.66 -0.12
C ASN A 50 21.22 -4.81 0.41
N PHE A 51 21.45 -5.79 1.28
CA PHE A 51 22.79 -6.09 1.82
C PHE A 51 23.78 -6.61 0.79
N THR A 52 23.32 -7.28 -0.27
CA THR A 52 24.20 -7.82 -1.32
C THR A 52 24.89 -6.69 -2.09
N ASN A 53 24.16 -5.60 -2.34
CA ASN A 53 24.65 -4.46 -3.12
C ASN A 53 24.99 -3.23 -2.26
N ASP A 54 24.83 -3.34 -0.94
CA ASP A 54 24.97 -2.27 0.06
C ASP A 54 24.22 -0.97 -0.31
N LYS A 55 22.99 -1.09 -0.83
CA LYS A 55 22.21 0.03 -1.39
C LYS A 55 20.74 -0.05 -1.05
N ILE A 56 20.10 1.13 -0.99
CA ILE A 56 18.64 1.25 -0.96
C ILE A 56 18.09 0.87 -2.34
N GLN A 57 16.98 0.14 -2.36
CA GLN A 57 16.26 -0.22 -3.57
C GLN A 57 14.76 -0.02 -3.36
N ALA A 58 14.03 0.21 -4.46
CA ALA A 58 12.58 0.33 -4.42
C ALA A 58 11.93 -1.03 -4.13
N ASP A 59 11.00 -1.02 -3.18
CA ASP A 59 10.09 -2.13 -2.86
C ASP A 59 8.74 -1.52 -2.47
N ALA A 60 8.05 -0.97 -3.47
CA ALA A 60 6.71 -0.43 -3.30
C ALA A 60 5.69 -1.58 -3.34
N SER A 61 5.69 -2.40 -2.31
CA SER A 61 4.78 -3.53 -2.14
C SER A 61 4.00 -3.45 -0.82
N ILE A 62 2.87 -4.14 -0.78
CA ILE A 62 2.01 -4.24 0.40
C ILE A 62 1.56 -5.68 0.60
N VAL A 63 1.58 -6.12 1.86
CA VAL A 63 1.02 -7.41 2.27
C VAL A 63 -0.45 -7.23 2.60
N ILE A 64 -1.31 -7.90 1.83
CA ILE A 64 -2.76 -7.87 1.95
C ILE A 64 -3.29 -9.28 2.25
N LYS A 65 -4.42 -9.35 2.97
CA LYS A 65 -5.12 -10.62 3.18
C LYS A 65 -5.90 -10.96 1.93
N ASP A 66 -5.59 -12.09 1.34
CA ASP A 66 -6.34 -12.67 0.24
C ASP A 66 -7.42 -13.58 0.80
N CYS A 67 -8.69 -13.19 0.60
CA CYS A 67 -9.85 -13.95 1.05
C CYS A 67 -10.46 -14.74 -0.10
N PHE A 68 -9.62 -15.31 -0.98
CA PHE A 68 -10.05 -16.35 -1.89
C PHE A 68 -10.54 -17.56 -1.12
N PHE A 69 -11.74 -18.01 -1.46
CA PHE A 69 -12.15 -19.36 -1.17
C PHE A 69 -11.37 -20.26 -2.13
N PRO A 70 -10.52 -21.19 -1.66
CA PRO A 70 -10.00 -22.21 -2.54
C PRO A 70 -11.22 -23.02 -2.99
N TYR A 71 -11.72 -22.68 -4.18
CA TYR A 71 -12.45 -23.62 -4.99
C TYR A 71 -11.47 -24.78 -5.20
N TYR A 72 -11.57 -25.82 -4.38
CA TYR A 72 -11.47 -27.14 -4.97
C TYR A 72 -12.46 -27.13 -6.11
N GLU A 73 -11.95 -27.18 -7.33
CA GLU A 73 -12.71 -27.35 -8.55
C GLU A 73 -13.83 -28.37 -8.32
N ARG A 74 -15.03 -27.86 -8.09
CA ARG A 74 -16.24 -28.54 -8.55
C ARG A 74 -16.84 -27.63 -9.60
N ILE A 75 -16.18 -27.61 -10.76
CA ILE A 75 -16.93 -27.80 -12.00
C ILE A 75 -17.61 -29.17 -11.82
N GLY A 76 -18.74 -29.14 -11.14
CA GLY A 76 -19.57 -30.27 -10.88
C GLY A 76 -20.95 -29.79 -11.23
N ILE A 77 -21.33 -30.06 -12.48
CA ILE A 77 -22.71 -30.26 -12.87
C ILE A 77 -23.46 -30.78 -11.64
N SER A 78 -24.42 -30.01 -11.13
CA SER A 78 -25.29 -30.48 -10.07
C SER A 78 -26.17 -31.57 -10.66
N PHE A 79 -25.68 -32.81 -10.69
CA PHE A 79 -26.54 -33.95 -10.86
C PHE A 79 -27.40 -34.01 -9.60
N CYS A 80 -28.65 -33.56 -9.75
CA CYS A 80 -29.72 -33.82 -8.82
C CYS A 80 -29.86 -35.34 -8.73
N THR A 81 -29.16 -35.97 -7.78
CA THR A 81 -29.27 -37.40 -7.48
C THR A 81 -30.33 -37.66 -6.42
N SER A 82 -31.21 -36.70 -6.16
CA SER A 82 -32.33 -36.82 -5.24
C SER A 82 -33.65 -36.45 -5.92
N CYS A 83 -33.92 -37.13 -7.03
CA CYS A 83 -35.27 -37.66 -7.23
C CYS A 83 -35.35 -39.01 -6.52
N ASP A 84 -35.28 -39.03 -5.19
CA ASP A 84 -35.85 -40.14 -4.43
C ASP A 84 -36.02 -39.80 -2.94
N HIS A 85 -37.21 -40.12 -2.45
CA HIS A 85 -37.67 -39.88 -1.10
C HIS A 85 -36.90 -40.73 -0.09
N GLY A 86 -36.00 -40.12 0.69
CA GLY A 86 -35.41 -40.81 1.84
C GLY A 86 -34.21 -40.10 2.44
N LYS A 87 -34.47 -39.31 3.51
CA LYS A 87 -33.51 -38.89 4.56
C LYS A 87 -32.13 -38.42 4.06
N SER A 88 -31.99 -37.12 3.75
CA SER A 88 -30.66 -36.52 3.60
C SER A 88 -30.02 -36.31 4.98
N ILE A 89 -28.87 -36.95 5.18
CA ILE A 89 -27.94 -36.58 6.24
C ILE A 89 -27.22 -35.34 5.73
N HIS A 90 -27.59 -34.16 6.23
CA HIS A 90 -26.84 -32.94 5.98
C HIS A 90 -25.48 -33.04 6.69
N VAL A 91 -24.49 -33.62 6.02
CA VAL A 91 -23.08 -33.44 6.37
C VAL A 91 -22.70 -32.02 5.97
N ALA A 92 -22.97 -31.06 6.86
CA ALA A 92 -22.35 -29.75 6.79
C ALA A 92 -20.85 -29.95 7.09
N LYS A 93 -20.05 -30.22 6.07
CA LYS A 93 -18.61 -30.00 6.18
C LYS A 93 -18.43 -28.49 6.32
N GLU A 94 -18.03 -28.05 7.52
CA GLU A 94 -17.57 -26.69 7.76
C GLU A 94 -16.57 -26.30 6.67
N ILE A 95 -16.89 -25.23 5.95
CA ILE A 95 -16.03 -24.68 4.92
C ILE A 95 -14.87 -24.01 5.66
N GLU A 96 -13.69 -24.64 5.67
CA GLU A 96 -12.48 -24.01 6.22
C GLU A 96 -12.11 -22.81 5.35
N HIS A 97 -12.38 -21.61 5.85
CA HIS A 97 -11.96 -20.36 5.23
C HIS A 97 -10.44 -20.21 5.37
N LYS A 98 -9.66 -20.62 4.36
CA LYS A 98 -8.23 -20.33 4.32
C LYS A 98 -8.02 -18.90 3.85
N VAL A 99 -7.55 -18.04 4.76
CA VAL A 99 -7.08 -16.69 4.44
C VAL A 99 -5.58 -16.76 4.20
N GLU A 100 -5.13 -16.39 3.01
CA GLU A 100 -3.71 -16.33 2.67
C GLU A 100 -3.20 -14.90 2.74
N LEU A 101 -1.92 -14.72 3.09
CA LEU A 101 -1.27 -13.41 3.00
C LEU A 101 -0.57 -13.31 1.64
N LYS A 102 -0.92 -12.29 0.86
CA LYS A 102 -0.36 -12.04 -0.45
C LYS A 102 0.40 -10.72 -0.46
N THR A 103 1.60 -10.72 -1.02
CA THR A 103 2.34 -9.49 -1.31
C THR A 103 2.00 -9.05 -2.72
N ILE A 104 1.48 -7.83 -2.86
CA ILE A 104 1.16 -7.21 -4.16
C ILE A 104 1.88 -5.88 -4.28
N THR A 105 2.08 -5.42 -5.52
CA THR A 105 2.66 -4.10 -5.78
C THR A 105 1.70 -2.98 -5.38
N MET A 106 2.23 -1.79 -5.09
CA MET A 106 1.41 -0.61 -4.81
C MET A 106 0.58 -0.17 -6.01
N MET A 107 1.00 -0.47 -7.24
CA MET A 107 0.19 -0.27 -8.44
C MET A 107 -1.04 -1.20 -8.46
N GLU A 108 -0.85 -2.50 -8.23
CA GLU A 108 -1.97 -3.46 -8.14
C GLU A 108 -2.92 -3.10 -7.02
N TYR A 109 -2.37 -2.70 -5.87
CA TYR A 109 -3.17 -2.23 -4.75
C TYR A 109 -3.95 -0.96 -5.11
N ALA A 110 -3.34 0.02 -5.78
CA ALA A 110 -4.03 1.23 -6.22
C ALA A 110 -5.14 0.92 -7.23
N GLN A 111 -4.89 0.04 -8.21
CA GLN A 111 -5.92 -0.41 -9.14
C GLN A 111 -7.08 -1.08 -8.40
N TYR A 112 -6.78 -1.93 -7.41
CA TYR A 112 -7.80 -2.57 -6.61
C TYR A 112 -8.67 -1.57 -5.81
N ILE A 113 -8.06 -0.54 -5.21
CA ILE A 113 -8.78 0.54 -4.52
C ILE A 113 -9.65 1.31 -5.52
N LEU A 114 -9.12 1.64 -6.69
CA LEU A 114 -9.86 2.32 -7.76
C LEU A 114 -11.07 1.49 -8.21
N ASP A 115 -10.91 0.19 -8.39
CA ASP A 115 -11.99 -0.73 -8.76
C ASP A 115 -13.08 -0.80 -7.70
N LYS A 116 -12.73 -0.76 -6.40
CA LYS A 116 -13.73 -0.69 -5.31
C LYS A 116 -14.55 0.59 -5.37
N ILE A 117 -13.89 1.73 -5.57
CA ILE A 117 -14.56 3.03 -5.68
C ILE A 117 -15.47 3.06 -6.92
N ASN A 118 -14.99 2.58 -8.05
CA ASN A 118 -15.77 2.53 -9.29
C ASN A 118 -16.97 1.60 -9.19
N ARG A 119 -16.82 0.43 -8.55
CA ARG A 119 -17.96 -0.47 -8.26
C ARG A 119 -19.00 0.22 -7.38
N TYR A 120 -18.56 0.96 -6.36
CA TYR A 120 -19.45 1.76 -5.54
C TYR A 120 -20.20 2.81 -6.38
N PHE A 121 -19.54 3.48 -7.32
CA PHE A 121 -20.21 4.43 -8.22
C PHE A 121 -21.25 3.77 -9.10
N ILE A 122 -20.91 2.64 -9.73
CA ILE A 122 -21.83 1.89 -10.59
C ILE A 122 -23.05 1.42 -9.80
N LYS A 123 -22.86 0.89 -8.59
CA LYS A 123 -23.93 0.35 -7.75
C LYS A 123 -24.92 1.41 -7.26
N ASN A 124 -24.49 2.67 -7.16
CA ASN A 124 -25.28 3.78 -6.65
C ASN A 124 -25.68 4.76 -7.76
N ASP A 125 -25.54 4.39 -9.03
CA ASP A 125 -25.82 5.24 -10.20
C ASP A 125 -25.14 6.63 -10.12
N ILE A 126 -23.95 6.70 -9.53
CA ILE A 126 -23.18 7.93 -9.40
C ILE A 126 -22.50 8.24 -10.74
N ILE A 127 -22.96 9.30 -11.40
CA ILE A 127 -22.41 9.74 -12.69
C ILE A 127 -21.11 10.51 -12.45
N PHE A 128 -20.01 10.10 -13.10
CA PHE A 128 -18.67 10.72 -13.01
C PHE A 128 -18.59 12.22 -13.38
N ASN A 129 -19.66 12.79 -13.95
CA ASN A 129 -19.59 13.98 -14.78
C ASN A 129 -20.01 15.30 -14.11
N SER A 130 -20.22 15.39 -12.79
CA SER A 130 -20.62 16.69 -12.23
C SER A 130 -20.08 17.10 -10.87
N THR A 131 -19.66 16.21 -9.96
CA THR A 131 -19.14 16.65 -8.63
C THR A 131 -18.25 15.63 -7.92
N GLU A 132 -18.55 14.33 -8.06
CA GLU A 132 -17.88 13.27 -7.30
C GLU A 132 -16.51 12.90 -7.90
N LYS A 133 -15.48 12.84 -7.05
CA LYS A 133 -14.10 12.49 -7.41
C LYS A 133 -13.64 11.26 -6.66
N VAL A 134 -12.76 10.47 -7.26
CA VAL A 134 -12.12 9.30 -6.62
C VAL A 134 -11.54 9.67 -5.25
N GLU A 135 -10.90 10.83 -5.15
CA GLU A 135 -10.28 11.37 -3.93
C GLU A 135 -11.22 11.43 -2.71
N TYR A 136 -12.54 11.61 -2.91
CA TYR A 136 -13.48 11.66 -1.79
C TYR A 136 -13.75 10.28 -1.18
N TYR A 137 -13.49 9.21 -1.93
CA TYR A 137 -13.82 7.84 -1.55
C TYR A 137 -12.61 7.01 -1.18
N ILE A 138 -11.38 7.45 -1.52
CA ILE A 138 -10.17 6.73 -1.16
C ILE A 138 -10.06 6.48 0.34
N ASN A 139 -10.62 7.37 1.18
CA ASN A 139 -10.57 7.23 2.63
C ASN A 139 -11.93 6.83 3.25
N ASN A 140 -12.95 6.52 2.44
CA ASN A 140 -14.27 6.19 2.96
C ASN A 140 -14.28 4.76 3.52
N PHE A 141 -14.40 4.62 4.85
CA PHE A 141 -14.36 3.33 5.54
C PHE A 141 -15.32 2.30 4.93
N SER A 142 -16.58 2.68 4.71
CA SER A 142 -17.61 1.79 4.18
C SER A 142 -17.31 1.32 2.77
N VAL A 143 -16.75 2.19 1.91
CA VAL A 143 -16.38 1.82 0.54
C VAL A 143 -15.13 0.94 0.51
N ILE A 144 -14.10 1.32 1.27
CA ILE A 144 -12.80 0.63 1.27
C ILE A 144 -12.88 -0.76 1.91
N THR A 145 -13.66 -0.91 2.99
CA THR A 145 -13.81 -2.20 3.67
C THR A 145 -14.97 -3.05 3.14
N ALA A 146 -15.77 -2.53 2.21
CA ALA A 146 -16.84 -3.28 1.58
C ALA A 146 -16.32 -4.59 0.98
N ARG A 147 -17.03 -5.67 1.25
CA ARG A 147 -16.73 -6.99 0.70
C ARG A 147 -17.80 -7.44 -0.28
N GLU A 148 -17.37 -7.76 -1.48
CA GLU A 148 -18.20 -8.33 -2.54
C GLU A 148 -17.53 -9.61 -3.05
N GLY A 149 -17.93 -10.76 -2.47
CA GLY A 149 -17.44 -12.08 -2.88
C GLY A 149 -16.01 -12.39 -2.42
N ALA A 150 -15.28 -13.10 -3.29
CA ALA A 150 -13.91 -13.52 -3.08
C ALA A 150 -12.95 -12.43 -3.56
N GLU A 151 -12.47 -11.59 -2.65
CA GLU A 151 -11.57 -10.49 -2.96
C GLU A 151 -10.60 -10.19 -1.80
N TYR A 152 -9.66 -9.27 -2.01
CA TYR A 152 -8.75 -8.86 -0.94
C TYR A 152 -9.50 -8.24 0.24
N CYS A 153 -9.16 -8.69 1.45
CA CYS A 153 -9.60 -8.06 2.68
C CYS A 153 -8.66 -6.90 3.02
N ILE A 154 -9.13 -5.68 2.82
CA ILE A 154 -8.40 -4.47 3.19
C ILE A 154 -8.46 -4.28 4.71
N ASP A 155 -7.30 -4.21 5.32
CA ASP A 155 -7.10 -3.73 6.67
C ASP A 155 -7.06 -2.19 6.62
N TYR A 156 -8.07 -1.54 7.22
CA TYR A 156 -8.25 -0.09 7.10
C TYR A 156 -7.10 0.69 7.74
N ASP A 157 -6.50 0.19 8.84
CA ASP A 157 -5.37 0.84 9.50
C ASP A 157 -4.12 0.79 8.62
N LYS A 158 -3.90 -0.33 7.93
CA LYS A 158 -2.84 -0.42 6.92
C LYS A 158 -3.14 0.48 5.72
N HIS A 159 -4.39 0.54 5.29
CA HIS A 159 -4.83 1.40 4.21
C HIS A 159 -4.54 2.88 4.49
N GLN A 160 -4.75 3.36 5.72
CA GLN A 160 -4.44 4.75 6.10
C GLN A 160 -3.00 5.15 5.76
N ARG A 161 -2.05 4.24 5.93
CA ARG A 161 -0.62 4.48 5.66
C ARG A 161 -0.32 4.62 4.16
N THR A 162 -1.22 4.15 3.30
CA THR A 162 -1.07 4.23 1.84
C THR A 162 -1.72 5.47 1.23
N LEU A 163 -2.51 6.23 2.00
CA LEU A 163 -3.25 7.38 1.50
C LEU A 163 -2.37 8.43 0.81
N PRO A 164 -1.18 8.79 1.30
CA PRO A 164 -0.33 9.77 0.62
C PRO A 164 -0.01 9.35 -0.83
N PHE A 165 0.39 8.09 -1.02
CA PHE A 165 0.63 7.52 -2.34
C PHE A 165 -0.63 7.46 -3.18
N LEU A 166 -1.75 6.97 -2.63
CA LEU A 166 -3.01 6.86 -3.38
C LEU A 166 -3.53 8.22 -3.85
N LYS A 167 -3.44 9.26 -3.00
CA LYS A 167 -3.81 10.65 -3.36
C LYS A 167 -2.98 11.18 -4.53
N ALA A 168 -1.69 10.88 -4.55
CA ALA A 168 -0.78 11.33 -5.61
C ALA A 168 -0.93 10.51 -6.91
N TYR A 169 -1.24 9.22 -6.78
CA TYR A 169 -1.18 8.26 -7.88
C TYR A 169 -2.51 8.00 -8.58
N LEU A 170 -3.62 7.98 -7.84
CA LEU A 170 -4.93 7.69 -8.43
C LEU A 170 -5.41 8.85 -9.31
N PRO A 171 -6.06 8.54 -10.44
CA PRO A 171 -6.66 9.57 -11.27
C PRO A 171 -7.90 10.15 -10.58
N SER A 172 -8.17 11.43 -10.79
CA SER A 172 -9.40 12.06 -10.28
C SER A 172 -10.66 11.47 -10.90
N HIS A 173 -10.55 11.01 -12.16
CA HIS A 173 -11.60 10.38 -12.96
C HIS A 173 -11.00 9.26 -13.80
N GLY A 174 -11.76 8.18 -14.03
CA GLY A 174 -11.35 7.04 -14.85
C GLY A 174 -11.29 5.72 -14.10
N GLN A 175 -10.97 4.65 -14.82
CA GLN A 175 -11.04 3.27 -14.31
C GLN A 175 -9.70 2.55 -14.25
N THR A 176 -8.63 3.18 -14.70
CA THR A 176 -7.32 2.52 -14.82
C THR A 176 -6.22 3.43 -14.31
N VAL A 177 -5.30 2.85 -13.57
CA VAL A 177 -4.10 3.54 -13.08
C VAL A 177 -3.04 3.68 -14.18
N ASP A 178 -2.19 4.69 -14.05
CA ASP A 178 -1.15 4.98 -15.05
C ASP A 178 0.13 4.20 -14.72
N ILE A 179 0.43 3.18 -15.53
CA ILE A 179 1.64 2.36 -15.37
C ILE A 179 2.93 3.15 -15.56
N GLN A 180 2.92 4.17 -16.42
CA GLN A 180 4.11 4.98 -16.67
C GLN A 180 4.46 5.82 -15.44
N LYS A 181 3.47 6.47 -14.84
CA LYS A 181 3.66 7.20 -13.57
C LYS A 181 4.19 6.30 -12.45
N TYR A 182 3.72 5.06 -12.38
CA TYR A 182 4.22 4.11 -11.37
C TYR A 182 5.67 3.73 -11.63
N ARG A 183 6.05 3.44 -12.88
CA ARG A 183 7.44 3.15 -13.24
C ARG A 183 8.35 4.32 -12.90
N ASP A 184 7.94 5.53 -13.26
CA ASP A 184 8.69 6.75 -12.94
C ASP A 184 8.86 6.94 -11.43
N PHE A 185 7.84 6.60 -10.64
CA PHE A 185 7.92 6.57 -9.18
C PHE A 185 8.93 5.57 -8.64
N ILE A 186 8.93 4.33 -9.16
CA ILE A 186 9.89 3.28 -8.74
C ILE A 186 11.35 3.71 -8.96
N PHE A 187 11.63 4.45 -10.03
CA PHE A 187 12.97 5.01 -10.23
C PHE A 187 13.21 6.24 -9.35
N SER A 188 12.23 7.12 -9.23
CA SER A 188 12.36 8.38 -8.51
C SER A 188 12.51 8.22 -7.01
N ILE A 189 11.85 7.22 -6.41
CA ILE A 189 11.81 7.05 -4.95
C ILE A 189 13.20 6.81 -4.35
N VAL A 190 14.09 6.12 -5.08
CA VAL A 190 15.47 5.91 -4.64
C VAL A 190 16.24 7.23 -4.62
N HIS A 191 16.08 8.07 -5.65
CA HIS A 191 16.69 9.40 -5.69
C HIS A 191 16.13 10.36 -4.64
N MET A 192 14.83 10.29 -4.34
CA MET A 192 14.23 11.03 -3.23
C MET A 192 14.84 10.60 -1.89
N ALA A 193 15.04 9.29 -1.70
CA ALA A 193 15.65 8.77 -0.49
C ALA A 193 17.09 9.25 -0.32
N ASP A 194 17.89 9.17 -1.38
CA ASP A 194 19.26 9.69 -1.40
C ASP A 194 19.29 11.18 -1.03
N PHE A 195 18.39 11.99 -1.62
CA PHE A 195 18.30 13.42 -1.31
C PHE A 195 17.97 13.67 0.17
N ILE A 196 16.97 12.97 0.72
CA ILE A 196 16.58 13.09 2.13
C ILE A 196 17.76 12.71 3.04
N ASP A 197 18.45 11.62 2.73
CA ASP A 197 19.60 11.15 3.52
C ASP A 197 20.76 12.15 3.46
N GLN A 198 21.06 12.73 2.29
CA GLN A 198 22.07 13.80 2.18
C GLN A 198 21.71 15.02 3.02
N LYS A 199 20.43 15.42 3.05
CA LYS A 199 19.96 16.51 3.92
C LYS A 199 20.15 16.17 5.40
N LEU A 200 19.78 14.98 5.84
CA LEU A 200 19.99 14.52 7.22
C LEU A 200 21.48 14.47 7.60
N ILE A 201 22.34 14.01 6.70
CA ILE A 201 23.80 14.01 6.90
C ILE A 201 24.32 15.44 7.08
N SER A 202 23.85 16.39 6.26
CA SER A 202 24.31 17.78 6.31
C SER A 202 24.01 18.47 7.65
N ILE A 203 22.95 18.05 8.35
CA ILE A 203 22.58 18.54 9.68
C ILE A 203 23.02 17.61 10.81
N GLN A 204 23.95 16.68 10.54
CA GLN A 204 24.51 15.72 11.51
C GLN A 204 23.47 14.79 12.15
N ALA A 205 22.38 14.49 11.44
CA ALA A 205 21.25 13.69 11.90
C ALA A 205 21.15 12.32 11.19
N PHE A 206 22.30 11.71 10.86
CA PHE A 206 22.39 10.48 10.07
C PHE A 206 21.60 9.29 10.65
N ASP A 207 21.48 9.20 11.98
CA ASP A 207 20.74 8.10 12.62
C ASP A 207 19.25 8.06 12.24
N TYR A 208 18.71 9.17 11.74
CA TYR A 208 17.34 9.26 11.24
C TYR A 208 17.22 8.99 9.74
N SER A 209 18.33 8.72 9.03
CA SER A 209 18.32 8.44 7.59
C SER A 209 17.47 7.22 7.25
N ILE A 210 16.91 7.22 6.04
CA ILE A 210 16.24 6.07 5.44
C ILE A 210 17.21 4.90 5.41
N GLN A 211 18.47 5.13 5.04
CA GLN A 211 19.49 4.08 5.05
C GLN A 211 19.66 3.44 6.45
N ALA A 212 19.87 4.24 7.50
CA ALA A 212 20.05 3.72 8.87
C ALA A 212 18.80 2.95 9.36
N LYS A 213 17.61 3.50 9.08
CA LYS A 213 16.32 2.88 9.43
C LYS A 213 16.10 1.56 8.71
N LEU A 214 16.32 1.49 7.40
CA LEU A 214 16.11 0.26 6.64
C LEU A 214 17.16 -0.80 6.98
N LYS A 215 18.43 -0.40 7.17
CA LYS A 215 19.52 -1.31 7.54
C LYS A 215 19.28 -1.96 8.90
N SER A 216 18.77 -1.22 9.88
CA SER A 216 18.41 -1.78 11.19
C SER A 216 17.21 -2.74 11.10
N LYS A 217 16.17 -2.37 10.34
CA LYS A 217 14.99 -3.22 10.10
C LYS A 217 15.34 -4.54 9.41
N GLU A 218 16.17 -4.51 8.37
CA GLU A 218 16.55 -5.72 7.63
C GLU A 218 17.53 -6.60 8.43
N LYS A 219 18.45 -6.01 9.22
CA LYS A 219 19.25 -6.79 10.21
C LYS A 219 18.36 -7.57 11.16
N TYR A 220 17.33 -6.93 11.69
CA TYR A 220 16.37 -7.58 12.60
C TYR A 220 15.62 -8.72 11.90
N ARG A 221 15.15 -8.54 10.66
CA ARG A 221 14.51 -9.62 9.87
C ARG A 221 15.44 -10.81 9.66
N VAL A 222 16.70 -10.57 9.27
CA VAL A 222 17.68 -11.65 9.06
C VAL A 222 17.95 -12.41 10.37
N GLN A 223 18.13 -11.70 11.48
CA GLN A 223 18.33 -12.33 12.80
C GLN A 223 17.13 -13.17 13.24
N MET A 224 15.91 -12.65 13.09
CA MET A 224 14.68 -13.40 13.40
C MET A 224 14.56 -14.65 12.54
N ASN A 225 14.80 -14.56 11.23
CA ASN A 225 14.76 -15.72 10.34
C ASN A 225 15.79 -16.79 10.72
N HIS A 226 17.00 -16.39 11.12
CA HIS A 226 18.00 -17.33 11.63
C HIS A 226 17.54 -18.00 12.93
N GLN A 227 16.95 -17.25 13.87
CA GLN A 227 16.42 -17.83 15.11
C GLN A 227 15.29 -18.82 14.84
N PHE A 228 14.36 -18.50 13.93
CA PHE A 228 13.31 -19.42 13.50
C PHE A 228 13.86 -20.69 12.86
N LEU A 229 14.82 -20.57 11.94
CA LEU A 229 15.46 -21.71 11.29
C LEU A 229 16.25 -22.59 12.29
N THR A 230 16.79 -21.99 13.36
CA THR A 230 17.52 -22.72 14.41
C THR A 230 16.57 -23.44 15.37
N LEU A 231 15.34 -22.95 15.57
CA LEU A 231 14.31 -23.60 16.40
C LEU A 231 13.59 -24.74 15.68
N CYS A 232 13.60 -24.75 14.35
CA CYS A 232 12.97 -25.79 13.53
C CYS A 232 13.90 -26.95 13.14
N ASN A 233 15.19 -26.87 13.49
CA ASN A 233 16.19 -27.93 13.33
C ASN A 233 16.50 -28.60 14.66
#